data_AF-A0A848NRU5-F1
#
_entry.id   AF-A0A848NRU5-F1
#
_cell.length_a   1.000
_cell.length_b   1.000
_cell.length_c   1.000
_cell.angle_alpha   90.00
_cell.angle_beta   90.00
_cell.angle_gamma   90.00
#
_symmetry.space_group_name_H-M   'P 1'
#
loop_
_entity.id
_entity.type
_entity.pdbx_description
1 polymer ?
#
loop_
_entity_poly.entity_id
_entity_poly.type
_entity_poly.pdbx_seq_one_letter_code
_entity_poly.pdbx_strand_id
1 'polypeptide(L)'
;ISALSAYRGDIVLARAAREQGIPAILSGTALIALEDVIKEAPGTWFQAYLPGDPARIDALVARAARAGYETLVLTVDIPVSANRENNVRTGFSTPLKPSLRLAWDGLTRPRWLAGTFLRTLLAHGMPHFENSFATRGAPIVSASVLRDFSARDHLNWEHVARIRRQWPGTLIIKGILHPRDARLAREHGADGIIVSNHGGRQLDGAISPLRALPGVVAAAGAMPVMMD
;
A
#
# COMPACT_ATOMS: atom_id res chain seq x y z
N ILE A 1 -2.47 3.47 6.10
CA ILE A 1 -2.11 3.33 7.53
C ILE A 1 -3.33 3.63 8.39
N SER A 2 -4.35 2.79 8.35
CA SER A 2 -5.66 3.12 8.93
C SER A 2 -5.72 2.85 10.44
N ALA A 3 -4.87 1.96 10.95
CA ALA A 3 -4.65 1.72 12.39
C ALA A 3 -4.16 2.96 13.19
N LEU A 4 -3.63 4.01 12.54
CA LEU A 4 -3.32 5.28 13.21
C LEU A 4 -4.55 6.19 13.32
N SER A 5 -5.56 6.03 12.46
CA SER A 5 -6.80 6.83 12.49
C SER A 5 -7.83 6.25 13.47
N ALA A 6 -7.89 4.92 13.59
CA ALA A 6 -8.78 4.20 14.50
C ALA A 6 -8.16 2.86 14.96
N TYR A 7 -8.54 2.37 16.14
CA TYR A 7 -8.09 1.09 16.69
C TYR A 7 -8.37 -0.10 15.74
N ARG A 8 -7.32 -0.88 15.42
CA ARG A 8 -7.29 -1.92 14.36
C ARG A 8 -7.93 -1.45 13.02
N GLY A 9 -7.79 -0.16 12.68
CA GLY A 9 -8.54 0.50 11.60
C GLY A 9 -8.44 -0.12 10.21
N ASP A 10 -7.32 -0.77 9.85
CA ASP A 10 -7.22 -1.48 8.56
C ASP A 10 -8.17 -2.71 8.51
N ILE A 11 -8.48 -3.35 9.65
CA ILE A 11 -9.50 -4.42 9.77
C ILE A 11 -10.93 -3.86 9.80
N VAL A 12 -11.14 -2.69 10.43
CA VAL A 12 -12.45 -2.03 10.44
C VAL A 12 -12.91 -1.73 9.01
N LEU A 13 -12.01 -1.22 8.17
CA LEU A 13 -12.27 -0.99 6.75
C LEU A 13 -12.50 -2.30 5.98
N ALA A 14 -11.69 -3.34 6.23
CA ALA A 14 -11.80 -4.62 5.53
C ALA A 14 -13.11 -5.36 5.85
N ARG A 15 -13.55 -5.36 7.11
CA ARG A 15 -14.87 -5.88 7.51
C ARG A 15 -16.01 -5.09 6.89
N ALA A 16 -15.98 -3.76 6.97
CA ALA A 16 -17.03 -2.91 6.39
C ALA A 16 -17.16 -3.09 4.86
N ALA A 17 -16.05 -3.23 4.14
CA ALA A 17 -16.05 -3.52 2.70
C ALA A 17 -16.72 -4.88 2.42
N ARG A 18 -16.32 -5.93 3.14
CA ARG A 18 -16.90 -7.29 3.07
C ARG A 18 -18.41 -7.29 3.39
N GLU A 19 -18.84 -6.54 4.40
CA GLU A 19 -20.25 -6.37 4.78
C GLU A 19 -21.07 -5.66 3.69
N GLN A 20 -20.45 -4.84 2.85
CA GLN A 20 -21.06 -4.19 1.68
C GLN A 20 -20.83 -4.95 0.36
N GLY A 21 -20.24 -6.15 0.41
CA GLY A 21 -19.99 -6.98 -0.79
C GLY A 21 -18.93 -6.44 -1.74
N ILE A 22 -18.05 -5.53 -1.29
CA ILE A 22 -16.99 -4.92 -2.10
C ILE A 22 -15.59 -5.29 -1.57
N PRO A 23 -14.56 -5.36 -2.44
CA PRO A 23 -13.20 -5.67 -1.99
C PRO A 23 -12.58 -4.49 -1.23
N ALA A 24 -11.95 -4.78 -0.08
CA ALA A 24 -10.96 -3.90 0.52
C ALA A 24 -9.57 -4.15 -0.08
N ILE A 25 -8.73 -3.13 -0.09
CA ILE A 25 -7.33 -3.22 -0.55
C ILE A 25 -6.41 -2.92 0.64
N LEU A 26 -5.79 -3.95 1.21
CA LEU A 26 -4.83 -3.81 2.30
C LEU A 26 -3.49 -3.34 1.77
N SER A 27 -3.01 -2.18 2.24
CA SER A 27 -1.68 -1.69 1.89
C SER A 27 -0.56 -2.48 2.60
N GLY A 28 0.53 -2.76 1.87
CA GLY A 28 1.80 -3.23 2.42
C GLY A 28 2.43 -2.28 3.45
N THR A 29 1.90 -1.07 3.62
CA THR A 29 2.29 -0.12 4.68
C THR A 29 1.32 -0.07 5.87
N ALA A 30 0.37 -1.01 5.97
CA ALA A 30 -0.46 -1.17 7.15
C ALA A 30 0.34 -1.62 8.38
N LEU A 31 -0.22 -1.36 9.57
CA LEU A 31 0.39 -1.70 10.87
C LEU A 31 -0.27 -2.93 11.53
N ILE A 32 -0.93 -3.74 10.71
CA ILE A 32 -1.60 -4.99 11.08
C ILE A 32 -1.12 -6.04 10.09
N ALA A 33 -0.75 -7.21 10.56
CA ALA A 33 -0.27 -8.30 9.72
C ALA A 33 -1.33 -8.69 8.67
N LEU A 34 -0.92 -8.95 7.44
CA LEU A 34 -1.83 -9.31 6.35
C LEU A 34 -2.60 -10.61 6.65
N GLU A 35 -2.01 -11.51 7.44
CA GLU A 35 -2.61 -12.74 7.95
C GLU A 35 -3.78 -12.46 8.92
N ASP A 36 -3.66 -11.41 9.75
CA ASP A 36 -4.73 -10.98 10.67
C ASP A 36 -5.91 -10.35 9.91
N VAL A 37 -5.62 -9.61 8.83
CA VAL A 37 -6.67 -8.92 8.05
C VAL A 37 -7.48 -9.90 7.21
N ILE A 38 -6.83 -10.82 6.49
CA ILE A 38 -7.52 -11.79 5.63
C ILE A 38 -8.34 -12.80 6.43
N LYS A 39 -7.91 -13.14 7.66
CA LYS A 39 -8.67 -13.96 8.60
C LYS A 39 -10.00 -13.31 9.03
N GLU A 40 -10.00 -11.98 9.16
CA GLU A 40 -11.17 -11.19 9.59
C GLU A 40 -12.08 -10.82 8.41
N ALA A 41 -11.49 -10.60 7.23
CA ALA A 41 -12.17 -10.26 5.99
C ALA A 41 -11.56 -11.02 4.78
N PRO A 42 -11.94 -12.30 4.58
CA PRO A 42 -11.64 -13.04 3.35
C PRO A 42 -12.14 -12.27 2.12
N GLY A 43 -11.42 -12.37 1.00
CA GLY A 43 -11.66 -11.57 -0.20
C GLY A 43 -11.00 -10.18 -0.21
N THR A 44 -10.32 -9.77 0.87
CA THR A 44 -9.45 -8.59 0.87
C THR A 44 -8.30 -8.77 -0.12
N TRP A 45 -7.96 -7.75 -0.91
CA TRP A 45 -6.84 -7.73 -1.83
C TRP A 45 -5.57 -7.22 -1.14
N PHE A 46 -4.38 -7.67 -1.55
CA PHE A 46 -3.11 -7.17 -1.01
C PHE A 46 -2.44 -6.20 -1.98
N GLN A 47 -2.13 -4.99 -1.52
CA GLN A 47 -1.43 -3.96 -2.29
C GLN A 47 0.04 -3.92 -1.89
N ALA A 48 0.91 -4.39 -2.77
CA ALA A 48 2.34 -4.45 -2.55
C ALA A 48 3.07 -3.21 -3.08
N TYR A 49 4.17 -2.86 -2.42
CA TYR A 49 5.21 -2.00 -2.95
C TYR A 49 6.50 -2.81 -2.96
N LEU A 50 7.06 -3.10 -4.14
CA LEU A 50 8.21 -3.99 -4.26
C LEU A 50 9.44 -3.22 -4.74
N PRO A 51 10.63 -3.46 -4.14
CA PRO A 51 11.89 -3.04 -4.73
C PRO A 51 12.21 -3.89 -5.96
N GLY A 52 13.13 -3.44 -6.81
CA GLY A 52 13.72 -4.25 -7.89
C GLY A 52 14.73 -5.29 -7.40
N ASP A 53 14.42 -5.97 -6.29
CA ASP A 53 15.20 -7.05 -5.69
C ASP A 53 14.39 -8.36 -5.84
N PRO A 54 14.83 -9.30 -6.70
CA PRO A 54 14.14 -10.55 -6.94
C PRO A 54 13.87 -11.38 -5.67
N ALA A 55 14.78 -11.41 -4.69
CA ALA A 55 14.60 -12.21 -3.48
C ALA A 55 13.56 -11.58 -2.53
N ARG A 56 13.51 -10.24 -2.46
CA ARG A 56 12.46 -9.51 -1.72
C ARG A 56 11.10 -9.60 -2.39
N ILE A 57 11.05 -9.56 -3.72
CA ILE A 57 9.86 -9.86 -4.53
C ILE A 57 9.34 -11.25 -4.18
N ASP A 58 10.18 -12.28 -4.37
CA ASP A 58 9.80 -13.68 -4.18
C ASP A 58 9.22 -13.94 -2.79
N ALA A 59 9.89 -13.42 -1.75
CA ALA A 59 9.52 -13.69 -0.37
C ALA A 59 8.18 -13.04 0.02
N LEU A 60 7.90 -11.81 -0.41
CA LEU A 60 6.62 -11.13 -0.08
C LEU A 60 5.46 -11.67 -0.91
N VAL A 61 5.66 -11.94 -2.21
CA VAL A 61 4.63 -12.55 -3.06
C VAL A 61 4.27 -13.95 -2.54
N ALA A 62 5.26 -14.75 -2.15
CA ALA A 62 5.01 -16.07 -1.53
C ALA A 62 4.33 -15.96 -0.15
N ARG A 63 4.60 -14.91 0.64
CA ARG A 63 3.89 -14.68 1.92
C ARG A 63 2.41 -14.38 1.68
N ALA A 64 2.10 -13.43 0.78
CA ALA A 64 0.71 -13.07 0.47
C ALA A 64 -0.08 -14.27 -0.06
N ALA A 65 0.52 -15.10 -0.93
CA ALA A 65 -0.11 -16.31 -1.45
C ALA A 65 -0.39 -17.34 -0.35
N ARG A 66 0.59 -17.63 0.52
CA ARG A 66 0.41 -18.55 1.66
C ARG A 66 -0.63 -18.08 2.68
N ALA A 67 -0.85 -16.76 2.79
CA ALA A 67 -1.86 -16.19 3.66
C ALA A 67 -3.28 -16.24 3.07
N GLY A 68 -3.46 -16.71 1.82
CA GLY A 68 -4.78 -16.83 1.18
C GLY A 68 -5.27 -15.55 0.50
N TYR A 69 -4.36 -14.64 0.10
CA TYR A 69 -4.73 -13.53 -0.78
C TYR A 69 -4.85 -14.02 -2.23
N GLU A 70 -5.99 -13.77 -2.85
CA GLU A 70 -6.28 -14.17 -4.24
C GLU A 70 -5.98 -13.05 -5.25
N THR A 71 -5.87 -11.79 -4.80
CA THR A 71 -5.59 -10.63 -5.65
C THR A 71 -4.43 -9.80 -5.11
N LEU A 72 -3.45 -9.53 -5.98
CA LEU A 72 -2.25 -8.74 -5.71
C LEU A 72 -2.27 -7.45 -6.55
N VAL A 73 -2.23 -6.30 -5.88
CA VAL A 73 -2.18 -4.97 -6.50
C VAL A 73 -0.75 -4.42 -6.41
N LEU A 74 0.02 -4.57 -7.48
CA LEU A 74 1.37 -4.02 -7.59
C LEU A 74 1.30 -2.51 -7.83
N THR A 75 1.86 -1.71 -6.92
CA THR A 75 1.88 -0.24 -7.08
C THR A 75 3.22 0.23 -7.60
N VAL A 76 3.22 0.86 -8.78
CA VAL A 76 4.44 1.26 -9.52
C VAL A 76 4.75 2.77 -9.44
N ASP A 77 3.86 3.57 -8.84
CA ASP A 77 3.97 5.04 -8.77
C ASP A 77 4.83 5.58 -7.61
N ILE A 78 5.62 4.72 -6.92
CA ILE A 78 6.55 5.12 -5.84
C ILE A 78 7.98 4.58 -6.05
N PRO A 79 8.70 5.00 -7.11
CA PRO A 79 10.14 4.71 -7.22
C PRO A 79 10.96 5.51 -6.19
N VAL A 80 10.52 6.73 -5.87
CA VAL A 80 11.16 7.66 -4.91
C VAL A 80 10.16 8.18 -3.88
N SER A 81 10.66 8.75 -2.78
CA SER A 81 9.80 9.33 -1.73
C SER A 81 9.26 10.72 -2.10
N ALA A 82 7.95 10.91 -2.00
CA ALA A 82 7.29 12.18 -2.32
C ALA A 82 7.64 13.34 -1.38
N ASN A 83 7.89 14.52 -1.95
CA ASN A 83 8.06 15.77 -1.21
C ASN A 83 6.70 16.33 -0.71
N ARG A 84 6.17 15.79 0.39
CA ARG A 84 4.90 16.24 0.98
C ARG A 84 5.13 17.36 1.99
N GLU A 85 5.28 18.59 1.50
CA GLU A 85 5.59 19.75 2.36
C GLU A 85 4.66 19.92 3.57
N ASN A 86 3.35 19.70 3.42
CA ASN A 86 2.41 19.82 4.55
C ASN A 86 2.75 18.84 5.69
N ASN A 87 3.23 17.64 5.37
CA ASN A 87 3.70 16.67 6.36
C ASN A 87 4.95 17.20 7.10
N VAL A 88 5.88 17.84 6.37
CA VAL A 88 7.07 18.46 6.96
C VAL A 88 6.70 19.64 7.88
N ARG A 89 5.83 20.55 7.40
CA ARG A 89 5.34 21.73 8.16
C ARG A 89 4.57 21.35 9.43
N THR A 90 3.87 20.21 9.42
CA THR A 90 3.15 19.68 10.59
C THR A 90 3.99 18.80 11.51
N GLY A 91 5.21 18.40 11.09
CA GLY A 91 6.08 17.49 11.83
C GLY A 91 5.76 15.99 11.64
N PHE A 92 4.77 15.66 10.80
CA PHE A 92 4.44 14.27 10.44
C PHE A 92 5.53 13.68 9.55
N SER A 93 6.54 13.10 10.19
CA SER A 93 7.67 12.44 9.55
C SER A 93 7.57 10.93 9.68
N THR A 94 8.26 10.22 8.78
CA THR A 94 8.52 8.78 8.88
C THR A 94 10.04 8.61 9.05
N PRO A 95 10.55 8.11 10.19
CA PRO A 95 9.81 7.78 11.41
C PRO A 95 9.16 8.98 12.10
N LEU A 96 8.14 8.68 12.91
CA LEU A 96 7.55 9.65 13.84
C LEU A 96 8.57 10.03 14.92
N LYS A 97 8.94 11.31 14.97
CA LYS A 97 9.89 11.85 15.95
C LYS A 97 9.17 12.32 17.22
N PRO A 98 9.49 11.79 18.41
CA PRO A 98 8.98 12.32 19.68
C PRO A 98 9.32 13.81 19.84
N SER A 99 8.35 14.60 20.28
CA SER A 99 8.51 16.04 20.53
C SER A 99 7.43 16.54 21.49
N LEU A 100 7.68 17.68 22.15
CA LEU A 100 6.70 18.32 23.04
C LEU A 100 5.40 18.69 22.29
N ARG A 101 5.51 19.10 21.02
CA ARG A 101 4.37 19.34 20.14
C ARG A 101 3.55 18.07 19.92
N LEU A 102 4.19 16.95 19.56
CA LEU A 102 3.50 15.67 19.35
C LEU A 102 2.84 15.15 20.64
N ALA A 103 3.49 15.34 21.80
CA ALA A 103 2.90 15.01 23.09
C ALA A 103 1.66 15.86 23.39
N TRP A 104 1.72 17.17 23.18
CA TRP A 104 0.57 18.08 23.32
C TRP A 104 -0.56 17.74 22.33
N ASP A 105 -0.24 17.44 21.08
CA ASP A 105 -1.22 17.04 20.07
C ASP A 105 -1.91 15.70 20.45
N GLY A 106 -1.20 14.79 21.12
CA GLY A 106 -1.80 13.57 21.70
C GLY A 106 -2.73 13.87 22.90
N LEU A 107 -2.22 14.63 23.89
CA LEU A 107 -2.95 14.95 25.13
C LEU A 107 -4.24 15.74 24.88
N THR A 108 -4.23 16.67 23.92
CA THR A 108 -5.41 17.45 23.51
C THR A 108 -6.46 16.64 22.75
N ARG A 109 -6.19 15.37 22.42
CA ARG A 109 -7.09 14.48 21.65
C ARG A 109 -7.41 13.19 22.44
N PRO A 110 -8.00 13.28 23.65
CA PRO A 110 -8.12 12.16 24.60
C PRO A 110 -8.87 10.94 24.03
N ARG A 111 -9.90 11.15 23.19
CA ARG A 111 -10.63 10.05 22.51
C ARG A 111 -9.72 9.21 21.60
N TRP A 112 -8.77 9.84 20.91
CA TRP A 112 -7.79 9.16 20.08
C TRP A 112 -6.67 8.55 20.94
N LEU A 113 -6.15 9.31 21.90
CA LEU A 113 -5.06 8.89 22.78
C LEU A 113 -5.43 7.62 23.56
N ALA A 114 -6.56 7.62 24.27
CA ALA A 114 -7.02 6.44 25.00
C ALA A 114 -7.60 5.36 24.06
N GLY A 115 -8.54 5.74 23.19
CA GLY A 115 -9.33 4.79 22.40
C GLY A 115 -8.57 4.10 21.26
N THR A 116 -7.52 4.73 20.72
CA THR A 116 -6.70 4.20 19.63
C THR A 116 -5.25 3.97 20.05
N PHE A 117 -4.51 5.00 20.48
CA PHE A 117 -3.06 4.88 20.69
C PHE A 117 -2.70 3.97 21.89
N LEU A 118 -3.12 4.34 23.11
CA LEU A 118 -2.85 3.55 24.32
C LEU A 118 -3.49 2.16 24.24
N ARG A 119 -4.70 2.04 23.70
CA ARG A 119 -5.35 0.74 23.46
C ARG A 119 -4.54 -0.15 22.52
N THR A 120 -3.91 0.41 21.49
CA THR A 120 -3.04 -0.35 20.59
C THR A 120 -1.75 -0.79 21.30
N LEU A 121 -1.09 0.12 22.03
CA LEU A 121 0.12 -0.22 22.80
C LEU A 121 -0.13 -1.32 23.85
N LEU A 122 -1.24 -1.26 24.59
CA LEU A 122 -1.59 -2.21 25.64
C LEU A 122 -1.98 -3.60 25.11
N ALA A 123 -2.58 -3.68 23.91
CA ALA A 123 -3.07 -4.94 23.36
C ALA A 123 -2.14 -5.58 22.32
N HIS A 124 -1.31 -4.80 21.62
CA HIS A 124 -0.48 -5.24 20.48
C HIS A 124 0.98 -4.76 20.54
N GLY A 125 1.33 -3.92 21.52
CA GLY A 125 2.65 -3.29 21.62
C GLY A 125 2.87 -2.14 20.64
N MET A 126 4.14 -1.78 20.41
CA MET A 126 4.52 -0.72 19.47
C MET A 126 4.16 -1.13 18.03
N PRO A 127 3.47 -0.29 17.24
CA PRO A 127 3.16 -0.62 15.85
C PRO A 127 4.40 -0.70 14.94
N HIS A 128 4.41 -1.67 14.03
CA HIS A 128 5.46 -1.91 13.04
C HIS A 128 4.88 -1.89 11.62
N PHE A 129 5.73 -1.70 10.60
CA PHE A 129 5.33 -1.91 9.21
C PHE A 129 5.28 -3.41 8.89
N GLU A 130 4.18 -4.06 9.29
CA GLU A 130 4.04 -5.52 9.31
C GLU A 130 4.15 -6.20 7.95
N ASN A 131 3.86 -5.47 6.86
CA ASN A 131 3.65 -6.03 5.52
C ASN A 131 4.59 -5.47 4.45
N SER A 132 5.57 -4.64 4.81
CA SER A 132 6.53 -4.08 3.85
C SER A 132 7.53 -5.10 3.33
N PHE A 133 7.69 -6.23 4.03
CA PHE A 133 8.51 -7.38 3.62
C PHE A 133 7.81 -8.71 3.94
N ALA A 134 8.46 -9.82 3.58
CA ALA A 134 8.09 -11.17 4.03
C ALA A 134 8.19 -11.37 5.57
N THR A 135 8.81 -10.42 6.28
CA THR A 135 8.92 -10.36 7.74
C THR A 135 8.43 -9.00 8.25
N ARG A 136 8.19 -8.90 9.56
CA ARG A 136 7.87 -7.62 10.24
C ARG A 136 8.97 -6.57 9.96
N GLY A 137 8.59 -5.44 9.36
CA GLY A 137 9.45 -4.29 9.16
C GLY A 137 9.68 -3.48 10.43
N ALA A 138 10.36 -2.33 10.32
CA ALA A 138 10.72 -1.54 11.50
C ALA A 138 9.52 -0.92 12.26
N PRO A 139 9.65 -0.64 13.57
CA PRO A 139 8.65 0.09 14.34
C PRO A 139 8.53 1.55 13.87
N ILE A 140 7.33 2.12 13.91
CA ILE A 140 7.00 3.43 13.29
C ILE A 140 7.81 4.64 13.77
N VAL A 141 8.53 4.52 14.88
CA VAL A 141 9.42 5.54 15.48
C VAL A 141 10.91 5.33 15.17
N SER A 142 11.30 4.25 14.49
CA SER A 142 12.71 3.91 14.24
C SER A 142 13.31 4.61 13.02
N ALA A 143 14.53 5.15 13.16
CA ALA A 143 15.32 5.67 12.05
C ALA A 143 15.59 4.62 10.95
N SER A 144 15.51 3.31 11.25
CA SER A 144 15.63 2.26 10.24
C SER A 144 14.48 2.24 9.22
N VAL A 145 13.29 2.77 9.56
CA VAL A 145 12.12 2.80 8.65
C VAL A 145 12.45 3.48 7.33
N LEU A 146 13.32 4.50 7.31
CA LEU A 146 13.73 5.17 6.06
C LEU A 146 14.41 4.23 5.06
N ARG A 147 15.10 3.18 5.53
CA ARG A 147 15.66 2.13 4.66
C ARG A 147 14.57 1.21 4.12
N ASP A 148 13.48 1.00 4.86
CA ASP A 148 12.34 0.15 4.43
C ASP A 148 11.51 0.78 3.29
N PHE A 149 11.67 2.09 3.05
CA PHE A 149 11.08 2.82 1.93
C PHE A 149 12.05 3.13 0.77
N SER A 150 13.30 2.67 0.85
CA SER A 150 14.34 2.91 -0.17
C SER A 150 14.44 1.80 -1.23
N ALA A 151 15.17 2.06 -2.33
CA ALA A 151 15.46 1.14 -3.43
C ALA A 151 14.25 0.60 -4.23
N ARG A 152 13.23 1.43 -4.48
CA ARG A 152 12.04 1.08 -5.30
C ARG A 152 12.15 1.51 -6.77
N ASP A 153 13.10 2.38 -7.05
CA ASP A 153 13.55 2.86 -8.37
C ASP A 153 14.00 1.75 -9.32
N HIS A 154 14.43 0.59 -8.81
CA HIS A 154 14.81 -0.57 -9.63
C HIS A 154 13.62 -1.43 -10.13
N LEU A 155 12.37 -1.13 -9.75
CA LEU A 155 11.21 -1.91 -10.22
C LEU A 155 10.98 -1.70 -11.73
N ASN A 156 10.80 -2.79 -12.48
CA ASN A 156 10.71 -2.75 -13.95
C ASN A 156 9.75 -3.84 -14.48
N TRP A 157 9.56 -3.90 -15.81
CA TRP A 157 8.66 -4.86 -16.44
C TRP A 157 9.12 -6.33 -16.39
N GLU A 158 10.42 -6.59 -16.25
CA GLU A 158 10.95 -7.94 -16.01
C GLU A 158 10.57 -8.44 -14.61
N HIS A 159 10.59 -7.55 -13.61
CA HIS A 159 10.07 -7.79 -12.27
C HIS A 159 8.55 -8.04 -12.28
N VAL A 160 7.77 -7.31 -13.10
CA VAL A 160 6.34 -7.62 -13.32
C VAL A 160 6.15 -9.04 -13.86
N ALA A 161 6.90 -9.41 -14.90
CA ALA A 161 6.84 -10.76 -15.47
C ALA A 161 7.32 -11.85 -14.48
N ARG A 162 8.25 -11.53 -13.56
CA ARG A 162 8.64 -12.42 -12.45
C ARG A 162 7.48 -12.63 -11.47
N ILE A 163 6.85 -11.55 -11.02
CA ILE A 163 5.68 -11.59 -10.13
C ILE A 163 4.57 -12.43 -10.77
N ARG A 164 4.28 -12.21 -12.06
CA ARG A 164 3.28 -12.98 -12.82
C ARG A 164 3.56 -14.49 -12.84
N ARG A 165 4.81 -14.91 -13.00
CA ARG A 165 5.20 -16.35 -13.00
C ARG A 165 5.05 -17.01 -11.64
N GLN A 166 5.05 -16.24 -10.55
CA GLN A 166 4.97 -16.74 -9.18
C GLN A 166 3.55 -16.64 -8.60
N TRP A 167 2.81 -15.59 -8.97
CA TRP A 167 1.47 -15.32 -8.47
C TRP A 167 0.40 -16.10 -9.26
N PRO A 168 -0.37 -16.99 -8.61
CA PRO A 168 -1.38 -17.79 -9.30
C PRO A 168 -2.74 -17.08 -9.45
N GLY A 169 -3.02 -16.07 -8.62
CA GLY A 169 -4.29 -15.34 -8.60
C GLY A 169 -4.29 -14.10 -9.50
N THR A 170 -5.22 -13.18 -9.24
CA THR A 170 -5.36 -11.92 -10.00
C THR A 170 -4.19 -10.97 -9.73
N LEU A 171 -3.53 -10.47 -10.77
CA LEU A 171 -2.47 -9.46 -10.72
C LEU A 171 -2.96 -8.14 -11.31
N ILE A 172 -3.03 -7.09 -10.50
CA ILE A 172 -3.47 -5.75 -10.88
C ILE A 172 -2.29 -4.77 -10.79
N ILE A 173 -2.10 -3.88 -11.77
CA ILE A 173 -1.06 -2.83 -11.72
C ILE A 173 -1.68 -1.45 -11.44
N LYS A 174 -1.21 -0.79 -10.39
CA LYS A 174 -1.68 0.53 -9.92
C LYS A 174 -0.64 1.62 -10.16
N GLY A 175 -1.09 2.75 -10.69
CA GLY A 175 -0.23 3.90 -11.00
C GLY A 175 -0.10 4.19 -12.51
N ILE A 176 -0.97 3.59 -13.32
CA ILE A 176 -0.96 3.79 -14.78
C ILE A 176 -1.55 5.16 -15.11
N LEU A 177 -0.83 5.98 -15.87
CA LEU A 177 -1.30 7.29 -16.37
C LEU A 177 -1.12 7.46 -17.88
N HIS A 178 -0.56 6.47 -18.58
CA HIS A 178 -0.20 6.59 -19.99
C HIS A 178 -0.58 5.32 -20.79
N PRO A 179 -1.09 5.44 -22.04
CA PRO A 179 -1.56 4.30 -22.82
C PRO A 179 -0.50 3.23 -23.12
N ARG A 180 0.78 3.62 -23.19
CA ARG A 180 1.90 2.67 -23.39
C ARG A 180 1.98 1.67 -22.23
N ASP A 181 1.78 2.14 -21.00
CA ASP A 181 2.01 1.35 -19.80
C ASP A 181 0.82 0.43 -19.51
N ALA A 182 -0.39 0.83 -19.94
CA ALA A 182 -1.55 -0.04 -20.02
C ALA A 182 -1.34 -1.21 -21.00
N ARG A 183 -0.64 -0.98 -22.13
CA ARG A 183 -0.28 -2.03 -23.07
C ARG A 183 0.78 -2.97 -22.48
N LEU A 184 1.84 -2.42 -21.90
CA LEU A 184 2.91 -3.17 -21.25
C LEU A 184 2.40 -4.00 -20.06
N ALA A 185 1.42 -3.49 -19.30
CA ALA A 185 0.75 -4.26 -18.25
C ALA A 185 0.13 -5.56 -18.79
N ARG A 186 -0.58 -5.50 -19.93
CA ARG A 186 -1.14 -6.69 -20.59
C ARG A 186 -0.05 -7.61 -21.13
N GLU A 187 0.96 -7.05 -21.80
CA GLU A 187 2.08 -7.81 -22.39
C GLU A 187 2.91 -8.56 -21.33
N HIS A 188 2.96 -8.04 -20.10
CA HIS A 188 3.61 -8.68 -18.95
C HIS A 188 2.63 -9.45 -18.03
N GLY A 189 1.39 -9.67 -18.48
CA GLY A 189 0.43 -10.60 -17.87
C GLY A 189 -0.40 -10.07 -16.69
N ALA A 190 -0.54 -8.76 -16.54
CA ALA A 190 -1.55 -8.22 -15.61
C ALA A 190 -2.96 -8.61 -16.06
N ASP A 191 -3.81 -8.96 -15.10
CA ASP A 191 -5.23 -9.27 -15.32
C ASP A 191 -6.09 -8.00 -15.31
N GLY A 192 -5.58 -6.89 -14.74
CA GLY A 192 -6.27 -5.59 -14.69
C GLY A 192 -5.34 -4.43 -14.32
N ILE A 193 -5.85 -3.21 -14.43
CA ILE A 193 -5.09 -1.98 -14.11
C ILE A 193 -5.92 -0.96 -13.33
N ILE A 194 -5.25 -0.17 -12.48
CA ILE A 194 -5.82 1.00 -11.79
C ILE A 194 -5.13 2.26 -12.30
N VAL A 195 -5.90 3.11 -12.99
CA VAL A 195 -5.49 4.44 -13.43
C VAL A 195 -5.38 5.34 -12.21
N SER A 196 -4.21 5.89 -11.94
CA SER A 196 -3.93 6.51 -10.63
C SER A 196 -2.74 7.46 -10.67
N ASN A 197 -2.86 8.63 -10.05
CA ASN A 197 -1.75 9.51 -9.70
C ASN A 197 -1.47 9.50 -8.18
N HIS A 198 -1.86 8.40 -7.52
CA HIS A 198 -1.82 8.21 -6.07
C HIS A 198 -2.65 9.23 -5.27
N GLY A 199 -3.72 9.79 -5.86
CA GLY A 199 -4.49 10.89 -5.27
C GLY A 199 -3.70 12.20 -5.17
N GLY A 200 -2.82 12.49 -6.14
CA GLY A 200 -1.99 13.69 -6.19
C GLY A 200 -0.84 13.72 -5.17
N ARG A 201 -0.32 12.56 -4.77
CA ARG A 201 0.57 12.42 -3.60
C ARG A 201 2.01 11.99 -3.90
N GLN A 202 2.43 11.92 -5.17
CA GLN A 202 3.78 11.49 -5.57
C GLN A 202 4.49 12.57 -6.41
N LEU A 203 3.98 12.84 -7.62
CA LEU A 203 4.48 13.85 -8.54
C LEU A 203 3.44 14.96 -8.70
N ASP A 204 3.82 16.19 -8.40
CA ASP A 204 2.97 17.36 -8.67
C ASP A 204 2.97 17.69 -10.17
N GLY A 205 1.89 18.31 -10.66
CA GLY A 205 1.64 18.51 -12.09
C GLY A 205 1.31 17.24 -12.88
N ALA A 206 1.29 16.06 -12.26
CA ALA A 206 0.90 14.81 -12.91
C ALA A 206 -0.57 14.86 -13.40
N ILE A 207 -0.83 14.27 -14.57
CA ILE A 207 -2.16 14.23 -15.16
C ILE A 207 -3.19 13.57 -14.22
N SER A 208 -4.40 14.14 -14.17
CA SER A 208 -5.52 13.54 -13.45
C SER A 208 -5.88 12.18 -14.05
N PRO A 209 -6.12 11.12 -13.25
CA PRO A 209 -6.53 9.80 -13.73
C PRO A 209 -7.73 9.85 -14.66
N LEU A 210 -8.73 10.68 -14.37
CA LEU A 210 -9.91 10.89 -15.22
C LEU A 210 -9.57 11.42 -16.63
N ARG A 211 -8.48 12.18 -16.78
CA ARG A 211 -8.00 12.66 -18.10
C ARG A 211 -7.13 11.63 -18.82
N ALA A 212 -6.43 10.76 -18.08
CA ALA A 212 -5.67 9.64 -18.64
C ALA A 212 -6.58 8.48 -19.09
N LEU A 213 -7.71 8.28 -18.40
CA LEU A 213 -8.61 7.14 -18.51
C LEU A 213 -9.01 6.80 -19.97
N PRO A 214 -9.43 7.73 -20.85
CA PRO A 214 -9.88 7.36 -22.19
C PRO A 214 -8.77 6.71 -23.04
N GLY A 215 -7.55 7.26 -22.97
CA GLY A 215 -6.40 6.69 -23.68
C GLY A 215 -5.91 5.38 -23.07
N VAL A 216 -5.99 5.24 -21.73
CA VAL A 216 -5.64 4.01 -21.03
C VAL A 216 -6.62 2.88 -21.35
N VAL A 217 -7.93 3.13 -21.34
CA VAL A 217 -8.98 2.17 -21.74
C VAL A 217 -8.78 1.72 -23.19
N ALA A 218 -8.52 2.65 -24.11
CA ALA A 218 -8.27 2.34 -25.52
C ALA A 218 -7.03 1.43 -25.74
N ALA A 219 -6.05 1.45 -24.83
CA ALA A 219 -4.86 0.60 -24.92
C ALA A 219 -4.97 -0.71 -24.12
N ALA A 220 -5.77 -0.76 -23.05
CA ALA A 220 -5.95 -1.91 -22.18
C ALA A 220 -6.55 -3.13 -22.90
N GLY A 221 -7.44 -2.91 -23.88
CA GLY A 221 -8.14 -3.97 -24.59
C GLY A 221 -9.20 -4.61 -23.69
N ALA A 222 -9.13 -5.93 -23.48
CA ALA A 222 -10.10 -6.66 -22.65
C ALA A 222 -9.81 -6.64 -21.14
N MET A 223 -8.69 -6.06 -20.68
CA MET A 223 -8.39 -5.97 -19.24
C MET A 223 -9.35 -5.00 -18.53
N PRO A 224 -9.96 -5.38 -17.40
CA PRO A 224 -10.63 -4.45 -16.49
C PRO A 224 -9.77 -3.24 -16.12
N VAL A 225 -10.36 -2.05 -16.25
CA VAL A 225 -9.75 -0.77 -15.90
C VAL A 225 -10.52 -0.14 -14.74
N MET A 226 -9.82 0.09 -13.65
CA MET A 226 -10.27 0.78 -12.43
C MET A 226 -9.59 2.16 -12.32
N MET A 227 -10.03 3.02 -11.39
CA MET A 227 -9.47 4.36 -11.21
C MET A 227 -9.52 4.79 -9.73
N ASP A 228 -8.58 5.64 -9.31
CA ASP A 228 -8.65 6.46 -8.07
C ASP A 228 -8.28 7.94 -8.30
#